data_AF-A0A9Q3VA06-F1
#
_entry.id   AF-A0A9Q3VA06-F1
#
_cell.length_a   1.000
_cell.length_b   1.000
_cell.length_c   1.000
_cell.angle_alpha   90.00
_cell.angle_beta   90.00
_cell.angle_gamma   90.00
#
_symmetry.space_group_name_H-M   'P 1'
#
loop_
_entity.id
_entity.type
_entity.pdbx_description
1 polymer ?
#
loop_
_entity_poly.entity_id
_entity_poly.type
_entity_poly.pdbx_seq_one_letter_code
_entity_poly.pdbx_strand_id
1 'polypeptide(L)'
;MAIKLKPIVSWHEDYIDISDGRLKQRPVRNNLWDLGIVDADNNPELTRHTFYIWNNKKPDGSIDSYENVPDMTNCRITIKDGTFSDYIAGEMKSPLVQEQWIQAGVVLSSMNEKDLKYTPIGSEMQKGVLTQKDIQVTALGDKTGNGVSTGVISGKMNDGKYDTESSKNNYAKIKLQMKVPAHADAQDNKFIVRIYYNI
;
A
#
# COMPACT_ATOMS: atom_id res chain seq x y z
N MET A 1 19.90 18.64 -21.89
CA MET A 1 19.68 17.63 -20.83
C MET A 1 18.26 17.13 -20.96
N ALA A 2 18.04 15.85 -21.27
CA ALA A 2 16.69 15.29 -21.22
C ALA A 2 16.22 15.29 -19.76
N ILE A 3 15.03 15.83 -19.49
CA ILE A 3 14.41 15.73 -18.18
C ILE A 3 14.11 14.25 -17.96
N LYS A 4 14.84 13.59 -17.05
CA LYS A 4 14.54 12.20 -16.69
C LYS A 4 13.20 12.21 -15.97
N LEU A 5 12.15 11.70 -16.62
CA LEU A 5 10.85 11.51 -16.01
C LEU A 5 11.02 10.67 -14.73
N LYS A 6 10.26 11.00 -13.68
CA LYS A 6 10.24 10.27 -12.41
C LYS A 6 8.97 9.43 -12.33
N PRO A 7 8.95 8.31 -11.58
CA PRO A 7 7.71 7.62 -11.26
C PRO A 7 6.67 8.58 -10.68
N ILE A 8 5.43 8.41 -11.10
CA ILE A 8 4.29 9.21 -10.63
C ILE A 8 3.47 8.30 -9.72
N VAL A 9 3.67 8.44 -8.41
CA VAL A 9 3.07 7.55 -7.41
C VAL A 9 1.78 8.15 -6.87
N SER A 10 0.70 7.37 -6.89
CA SER A 10 -0.59 7.75 -6.29
C SER A 10 -1.19 6.59 -5.52
N TRP A 11 -1.80 6.91 -4.37
CA TRP A 11 -2.42 5.94 -3.47
C TRP A 11 -3.93 6.05 -3.53
N HIS A 12 -4.58 4.95 -3.82
CA HIS A 12 -6.04 4.86 -3.86
C HIS A 12 -6.53 3.81 -2.87
N GLU A 13 -7.74 3.99 -2.36
CA GLU A 13 -8.41 3.07 -1.46
C GLU A 13 -9.77 2.67 -2.05
N ASP A 14 -10.14 1.40 -1.87
CA ASP A 14 -11.48 0.92 -2.16
C ASP A 14 -12.52 1.50 -1.18
N TYR A 15 -13.64 1.96 -1.72
CA TYR A 15 -14.81 2.32 -0.93
C TYR A 15 -16.09 1.89 -1.66
N ILE A 16 -17.16 1.65 -0.90
CA ILE A 16 -18.50 1.49 -1.46
C ILE A 16 -19.12 2.88 -1.56
N ASP A 17 -19.46 3.30 -2.77
CA ASP A 17 -20.13 4.57 -2.98
C ASP A 17 -21.59 4.45 -2.52
N ILE A 18 -22.00 5.31 -1.59
CA ILE A 18 -23.35 5.31 -1.01
C ILE A 18 -24.44 5.67 -2.03
N SER A 19 -24.09 6.30 -3.15
CA SER A 19 -25.04 6.73 -4.16
C SER A 19 -25.48 5.60 -5.10
N ASP A 20 -24.59 4.65 -5.39
CA ASP A 20 -24.86 3.55 -6.34
C ASP A 20 -24.54 2.15 -5.80
N GLY A 21 -23.99 2.05 -4.58
CA GLY A 21 -23.63 0.79 -3.92
C GLY A 21 -22.46 0.07 -4.57
N ARG A 22 -21.72 0.70 -5.49
CA ARG A 22 -20.62 0.06 -6.24
C ARG A 22 -19.28 0.30 -5.56
N LEU A 23 -18.39 -0.68 -5.70
CA LEU A 23 -16.98 -0.54 -5.34
C LEU A 23 -16.33 0.48 -6.27
N LYS A 24 -15.68 1.49 -5.69
CA LYS A 24 -14.94 2.53 -6.39
C LYS A 24 -13.62 2.81 -5.67
N GLN A 25 -12.73 3.53 -6.35
CA GLN A 25 -11.47 3.99 -5.78
C GLN A 25 -11.52 5.49 -5.47
N ARG A 26 -10.98 5.88 -4.31
CA ARG A 26 -10.76 7.28 -3.93
C ARG A 26 -9.28 7.54 -3.65
N PRO A 27 -8.75 8.73 -3.97
CA PRO A 27 -7.38 9.07 -3.62
C PRO A 27 -7.21 9.19 -2.10
N VAL A 28 -6.14 8.59 -1.57
CA VAL A 28 -5.71 8.67 -0.17
C VAL A 28 -4.77 9.87 -0.05
N ARG A 29 -5.21 10.89 0.70
CA ARG A 29 -4.40 12.09 0.92
C ARG A 29 -3.23 11.78 1.86
N ASN A 30 -2.04 12.28 1.52
CA ASN A 30 -0.81 12.15 2.32
C ASN A 30 -0.40 10.71 2.68
N ASN A 31 -0.92 9.70 1.98
CA ASN A 31 -0.72 8.28 2.31
C ASN A 31 -1.09 7.95 3.76
N LEU A 32 -2.04 8.71 4.34
CA LEU A 32 -2.50 8.53 5.70
C LEU A 32 -3.63 7.50 5.70
N TRP A 33 -3.46 6.42 6.46
CA TRP A 33 -4.53 5.50 6.76
C TRP A 33 -5.12 5.88 8.12
N ASP A 34 -6.37 6.35 8.11
CA ASP A 34 -7.10 6.70 9.30
C ASP A 34 -8.15 5.63 9.59
N LEU A 35 -7.91 4.84 10.64
CA LEU A 35 -8.80 3.78 11.10
C LEU A 35 -9.82 4.26 12.15
N GLY A 36 -9.68 5.48 12.66
CA GLY A 36 -10.43 5.93 13.83
C GLY A 36 -10.19 5.02 15.05
N ILE A 37 -11.23 4.89 15.87
CA ILE A 37 -11.22 4.01 17.04
C ILE A 37 -11.52 2.57 16.61
N VAL A 38 -10.67 1.65 17.02
CA VAL A 38 -10.81 0.22 16.72
C VAL A 38 -10.88 -0.56 18.03
N ASP A 39 -11.92 -1.39 18.16
CA ASP A 39 -12.07 -2.29 19.30
C ASP A 39 -11.00 -3.40 19.28
N ALA A 40 -10.52 -3.77 20.46
CA ALA A 40 -9.57 -4.88 20.66
C ALA A 40 -10.26 -6.25 20.54
N ASP A 41 -10.94 -6.50 19.41
CA ASP A 41 -11.72 -7.72 19.15
C ASP A 41 -10.89 -8.83 18.48
N ASN A 42 -9.58 -8.62 18.27
CA ASN A 42 -8.68 -9.55 17.56
C ASN A 42 -9.17 -9.99 16.17
N ASN A 43 -10.24 -9.40 15.63
CA ASN A 43 -10.83 -9.73 14.35
C ASN A 43 -10.29 -8.77 13.28
N PRO A 44 -9.23 -9.15 12.54
CA PRO A 44 -8.57 -8.25 11.60
C PRO A 44 -9.45 -7.92 10.38
N GLU A 45 -10.52 -8.68 10.14
CA GLU A 45 -11.43 -8.42 9.02
C GLU A 45 -12.22 -7.11 9.19
N LEU A 46 -12.44 -6.66 10.43
CA LEU A 46 -13.14 -5.41 10.74
C LEU A 46 -12.33 -4.17 10.39
N THR A 47 -11.00 -4.31 10.31
CA THR A 47 -10.06 -3.24 9.99
C THR A 47 -9.40 -3.44 8.64
N ARG A 48 -9.96 -4.32 7.80
CA ARG A 48 -9.34 -4.66 6.53
C ARG A 48 -9.70 -3.64 5.45
N HIS A 49 -8.67 -2.97 4.93
CA HIS A 49 -8.79 -2.02 3.83
C HIS A 49 -7.96 -2.49 2.63
N THR A 50 -8.45 -2.19 1.43
CA THR A 50 -7.74 -2.48 0.18
C THR A 50 -7.20 -1.20 -0.42
N PHE A 51 -5.88 -1.16 -0.62
CA PHE A 51 -5.16 -0.06 -1.21
C PHE A 51 -4.58 -0.45 -2.57
N TYR A 52 -4.48 0.54 -3.45
CA TYR A 52 -3.88 0.44 -4.76
C TYR A 52 -2.80 1.49 -4.86
N ILE A 53 -1.57 1.03 -5.05
CA ILE A 53 -0.43 1.92 -5.23
C ILE A 53 -0.04 1.88 -6.67
N TRP A 54 -0.31 2.98 -7.36
CA TRP A 54 -0.08 3.12 -8.77
C TRP A 54 1.28 3.74 -9.05
N ASN A 55 1.90 3.31 -10.15
CA ASN A 55 2.91 4.03 -10.87
C ASN A 55 2.35 4.46 -12.23
N ASN A 56 2.39 5.76 -12.48
CA ASN A 56 1.88 6.37 -13.70
C ASN A 56 0.40 6.08 -13.95
N LYS A 57 -0.48 6.22 -12.96
CA LYS A 57 -1.93 6.07 -13.23
C LYS A 57 -2.35 7.13 -14.23
N LYS A 58 -3.01 6.73 -15.33
CA LYS A 58 -3.61 7.71 -16.24
C LYS A 58 -4.64 8.56 -15.47
N PRO A 59 -4.54 9.91 -15.51
CA PRO A 59 -5.55 10.79 -14.95
C PRO A 59 -6.91 10.57 -15.62
N ASP A 60 -7.99 10.79 -14.88
CA ASP A 60 -9.33 10.73 -15.46
C ASP A 60 -9.53 11.95 -16.36
N GLY A 61 -9.83 11.71 -17.64
CA GLY A 61 -9.87 12.73 -18.70
C GLY A 61 -8.81 12.51 -19.78
N SER A 62 -9.02 13.08 -20.97
CA SER A 62 -8.01 13.04 -22.04
C SER A 62 -6.99 14.13 -21.79
N ILE A 63 -5.76 13.77 -21.46
CA ILE A 63 -4.60 14.65 -21.60
C ILE A 63 -3.83 14.23 -22.84
N ASP A 64 -3.49 15.19 -23.68
CA ASP A 64 -2.80 14.97 -24.95
C ASP A 64 -1.33 14.53 -24.76
N SER A 65 -0.79 14.69 -23.54
CA SER A 65 0.56 14.28 -23.16
C SER A 65 0.51 13.32 -21.96
N TYR A 66 0.36 12.03 -22.24
CA TYR A 66 0.56 10.96 -21.29
C TYR A 66 1.67 10.07 -21.84
N GLU A 67 2.73 9.87 -21.07
CA GLU A 67 3.96 9.21 -21.53
C GLU A 67 4.40 8.15 -20.53
N ASN A 68 5.31 7.27 -20.97
CA ASN A 68 5.93 6.29 -20.08
C ASN A 68 6.85 7.01 -19.09
N VAL A 69 6.81 6.59 -17.82
CA VAL A 69 7.80 6.97 -16.80
C VAL A 69 8.59 5.72 -16.38
N PRO A 70 9.70 5.87 -15.63
CA PRO A 70 10.44 4.71 -15.13
C PRO A 70 9.59 3.79 -14.27
N ASP A 71 9.88 2.49 -14.35
CA ASP A 71 9.32 1.50 -13.44
C ASP A 71 9.82 1.77 -12.00
N MET A 72 8.96 1.55 -11.02
CA MET A 72 9.39 1.47 -9.63
C MET A 72 9.96 0.07 -9.42
N THR A 73 11.18 -0.03 -8.89
CA THR A 73 11.85 -1.31 -8.61
C THR A 73 12.13 -1.46 -7.12
N ASN A 74 12.32 -2.69 -6.65
CA ASN A 74 12.50 -2.97 -5.22
C ASN A 74 11.44 -2.28 -4.33
N CYS A 75 10.18 -2.29 -4.80
CA CYS A 75 9.06 -1.68 -4.09
C CYS A 75 8.80 -2.42 -2.79
N ARG A 76 8.73 -1.70 -1.67
CA ARG A 76 8.52 -2.28 -0.34
C ARG A 76 7.59 -1.40 0.47
N ILE A 77 6.79 -2.03 1.33
CA ILE A 77 5.82 -1.37 2.21
C ILE A 77 6.13 -1.63 3.67
N THR A 78 5.97 -0.60 4.48
CA THR A 78 6.10 -0.66 5.94
C THR A 78 5.19 0.38 6.59
N ILE A 79 5.11 0.36 7.92
CA ILE A 79 4.49 1.42 8.71
C ILE A 79 5.56 2.13 9.54
N LYS A 80 5.35 3.42 9.80
CA LYS A 80 6.13 4.19 10.78
C LYS A 80 5.19 5.06 11.62
N ASP A 81 5.70 5.53 12.76
CA ASP A 81 4.99 6.43 13.66
C ASP A 81 4.49 7.68 12.93
N GLY A 82 3.36 8.22 13.40
CA GLY A 82 2.65 9.30 12.73
C GLY A 82 2.57 10.62 13.50
N THR A 83 3.50 11.53 13.17
CA THR A 83 3.25 12.90 12.66
C THR A 83 4.28 13.19 11.54
N PHE A 84 4.13 14.25 10.72
CA PHE A 84 5.18 14.63 9.74
C PHE A 84 6.51 15.00 10.42
N SER A 85 6.45 15.46 11.68
CA SER A 85 7.62 15.75 12.50
C SER A 85 8.32 14.47 12.94
N ASP A 86 7.57 13.48 13.40
CA ASP A 86 8.09 12.17 13.81
C ASP A 86 8.62 11.36 12.60
N TYR A 87 8.04 11.62 11.40
CA TYR A 87 8.55 11.14 10.12
C TYR A 87 10.00 11.58 9.88
N ILE A 88 10.36 12.83 10.19
CA ILE A 88 11.71 13.38 10.00
C ILE A 88 12.66 12.83 11.07
N ALA A 89 12.15 12.63 12.29
CA ALA A 89 12.93 12.09 13.40
C ALA A 89 13.19 10.57 13.28
N GLY A 90 12.52 9.86 12.36
CA GLY A 90 12.78 8.45 12.07
C GLY A 90 12.33 7.50 13.18
N GLU A 91 11.41 7.94 14.02
CA GLU A 91 11.06 7.24 15.25
C GLU A 91 10.13 6.05 14.96
N MET A 92 10.45 4.91 15.59
CA MET A 92 9.68 3.65 15.58
C MET A 92 9.28 3.32 17.04
N LYS A 93 8.72 4.29 17.73
CA LYS A 93 8.44 4.26 19.18
C LYS A 93 6.99 3.89 19.49
N SER A 94 6.06 4.00 18.54
CA SER A 94 4.67 3.62 18.78
C SER A 94 4.56 2.11 19.02
N PRO A 95 3.80 1.66 20.05
CA PRO A 95 3.51 0.24 20.27
C PRO A 95 2.98 -0.45 19.02
N LEU A 96 2.14 0.24 18.23
CA LEU A 96 1.59 -0.27 16.97
C LEU A 96 2.68 -0.67 15.95
N VAL A 97 3.77 0.10 15.90
CA VAL A 97 4.91 -0.13 15.00
C VAL A 97 5.89 -1.14 15.58
N GLN A 98 6.11 -1.13 16.89
CA GLN A 98 7.02 -2.05 17.60
C GLN A 98 6.48 -3.46 17.69
N GLU A 99 5.20 -3.59 17.99
CA GLU A 99 4.51 -4.87 18.14
C GLU A 99 3.89 -5.36 16.82
N GLN A 100 4.07 -4.61 15.72
CA GLN A 100 3.66 -4.99 14.38
C GLN A 100 2.16 -5.30 14.26
N TRP A 101 1.31 -4.43 14.82
CA TRP A 101 -0.14 -4.66 14.80
C TRP A 101 -0.72 -4.66 13.39
N ILE A 102 -0.06 -3.97 12.45
CA ILE A 102 -0.48 -3.95 11.04
C ILE A 102 0.12 -5.13 10.30
N GLN A 103 -0.74 -5.81 9.56
CA GLN A 103 -0.36 -6.88 8.67
C GLN A 103 -0.73 -6.50 7.24
N ALA A 104 0.18 -6.77 6.31
CA ALA A 104 0.01 -6.50 4.90
C ALA A 104 -0.04 -7.80 4.10
N GLY A 105 -1.03 -7.90 3.21
CA GLY A 105 -1.13 -8.94 2.20
C GLY A 105 -0.99 -8.32 0.81
N VAL A 106 -0.06 -8.83 0.01
CA VAL A 106 0.11 -8.41 -1.40
C VAL A 106 -0.72 -9.33 -2.27
N VAL A 107 -1.69 -8.76 -2.98
CA VAL A 107 -2.60 -9.50 -3.85
C VAL A 107 -2.02 -9.57 -5.25
N LEU A 108 -2.03 -10.77 -5.84
CA LEU A 108 -1.66 -11.04 -7.23
C LEU A 108 -2.90 -11.54 -8.00
N SER A 109 -3.01 -11.24 -9.29
CA SER A 109 -4.13 -11.75 -10.11
C SER A 109 -4.13 -13.27 -10.24
N SER A 110 -2.98 -13.91 -10.10
CA SER A 110 -2.80 -15.36 -10.22
C SER A 110 -3.17 -16.13 -8.94
N MET A 111 -3.40 -15.43 -7.82
CA MET A 111 -3.69 -16.08 -6.55
C MET A 111 -5.18 -16.12 -6.25
N ASN A 112 -5.62 -17.14 -5.51
CA ASN A 112 -6.90 -17.09 -4.83
C ASN A 112 -6.77 -16.17 -3.63
N GLU A 113 -7.70 -15.24 -3.46
CA GLU A 113 -7.66 -14.27 -2.37
C GLU A 113 -7.78 -14.94 -0.99
N LYS A 114 -8.38 -16.14 -0.92
CA LYS A 114 -8.42 -16.95 0.31
C LYS A 114 -7.05 -17.46 0.75
N ASP A 115 -6.10 -17.53 -0.18
CA ASP A 115 -4.71 -17.96 0.07
C ASP A 115 -3.79 -16.78 0.41
N LEU A 116 -4.36 -15.57 0.55
CA LEU A 116 -3.61 -14.36 0.86
C LEU A 116 -2.92 -14.48 2.21
N LYS A 117 -1.59 -14.39 2.19
CA LYS A 117 -0.76 -14.37 3.38
C LYS A 117 -0.60 -12.95 3.89
N TYR A 118 -1.01 -12.73 5.13
CA TYR A 118 -0.78 -11.48 5.83
C TYR A 118 0.53 -11.54 6.61
N THR A 119 1.42 -10.59 6.33
CA THR A 119 2.72 -10.48 6.98
C THR A 119 2.75 -9.23 7.85
N PRO A 120 3.12 -9.34 9.15
CA PRO A 120 3.29 -8.17 10.00
C PRO A 120 4.36 -7.21 9.46
N ILE A 121 4.08 -5.91 9.50
CA ILE A 121 4.98 -4.84 9.07
C ILE A 121 5.15 -3.80 10.17
N GLY A 122 6.23 -3.01 10.09
CA GLY A 122 6.55 -1.96 11.05
C GLY A 122 8.00 -2.04 11.45
N SER A 123 8.28 -2.43 12.69
CA SER A 123 9.64 -2.59 13.17
C SER A 123 9.87 -3.93 13.83
N GLU A 124 11.11 -4.42 13.79
CA GLU A 124 11.53 -5.65 14.44
C GLU A 124 12.88 -5.48 15.13
N MET A 125 13.03 -6.10 16.29
CA MET A 125 14.28 -6.12 17.01
C MET A 125 15.26 -7.09 16.35
N GLN A 126 16.33 -6.55 15.77
CA GLN A 126 17.45 -7.31 15.25
C GLN A 126 18.71 -6.97 16.04
N LYS A 127 19.30 -7.97 16.70
CA LYS A 127 20.56 -7.83 17.46
C LYS A 127 20.57 -6.66 18.46
N GLY A 128 19.45 -6.43 19.14
CA GLY A 128 19.34 -5.35 20.12
C GLY A 128 19.06 -3.97 19.52
N VAL A 129 18.85 -3.86 18.20
CA VAL A 129 18.48 -2.62 17.51
C VAL A 129 17.13 -2.78 16.85
N LEU A 130 16.27 -1.78 17.02
CA LEU A 130 14.98 -1.74 16.36
C LEU A 130 15.20 -1.35 14.89
N THR A 131 14.84 -2.26 13.99
CA THR A 131 15.01 -2.12 12.53
C THR A 131 13.68 -2.14 11.83
N GLN A 132 13.62 -1.62 10.61
CA GLN A 132 12.40 -1.62 9.83
C GLN A 132 12.05 -3.03 9.35
N LYS A 133 10.84 -3.49 9.66
CA LYS A 133 10.24 -4.66 9.03
C LYS A 133 9.29 -4.21 7.94
N ASP A 134 9.50 -4.76 6.77
CA ASP A 134 8.76 -4.42 5.58
C ASP A 134 8.44 -5.68 4.79
N ILE A 135 7.60 -5.55 3.77
CA ILE A 135 7.45 -6.59 2.76
C ILE A 135 7.63 -6.02 1.36
N GLN A 136 8.07 -6.90 0.46
CA GLN A 136 8.15 -6.58 -0.96
C GLN A 136 6.77 -6.52 -1.59
N VAL A 137 6.55 -5.46 -2.37
CA VAL A 137 5.31 -5.16 -3.06
C VAL A 137 5.52 -5.36 -4.55
N THR A 138 4.58 -6.04 -5.18
CA THR A 138 4.66 -6.41 -6.58
C THR A 138 3.36 -5.99 -7.26
N ALA A 139 3.43 -5.60 -8.54
CA ALA A 139 2.23 -5.29 -9.32
C ALA A 139 1.25 -6.47 -9.31
N LEU A 140 -0.05 -6.17 -9.44
CA LEU A 140 -1.11 -7.18 -9.42
C LEU A 140 -0.88 -8.24 -10.50
N GLY A 141 -0.46 -7.80 -11.69
CA GLY A 141 -0.15 -8.69 -12.80
C GLY A 141 -1.35 -9.32 -13.49
N ASP A 142 -1.08 -10.12 -14.51
CA ASP A 142 -2.11 -10.91 -15.17
C ASP A 142 -2.46 -12.19 -14.39
N LYS A 143 -3.57 -12.84 -14.77
CA LYS A 143 -4.05 -14.08 -14.11
C LYS A 143 -3.11 -15.28 -14.32
N THR A 144 -2.24 -15.22 -15.31
CA THR A 144 -1.25 -16.27 -15.60
C THR A 144 0.06 -16.08 -14.83
N GLY A 145 0.20 -14.96 -14.10
CA GLY A 145 1.43 -14.59 -13.40
C GLY A 145 2.54 -14.09 -14.33
N ASN A 146 2.25 -13.89 -15.61
CA ASN A 146 3.23 -13.44 -16.59
C ASN A 146 3.36 -11.91 -16.55
N GLY A 147 4.56 -11.41 -16.85
CA GLY A 147 4.84 -9.96 -16.90
C GLY A 147 5.04 -9.27 -15.54
N VAL A 148 5.01 -10.04 -14.44
CA VAL A 148 5.18 -9.52 -13.08
C VAL A 148 6.59 -9.81 -12.59
N SER A 149 7.43 -8.77 -12.49
CA SER A 149 8.72 -8.89 -11.81
C SER A 149 8.53 -8.58 -10.33
N THR A 150 9.04 -9.45 -9.45
CA THR A 150 8.94 -9.25 -7.99
C THR A 150 9.52 -7.88 -7.61
N GLY A 151 8.78 -7.11 -6.82
CA GLY A 151 9.22 -5.78 -6.41
C GLY A 151 9.07 -4.69 -7.47
N VAL A 152 8.40 -4.97 -8.60
CA VAL A 152 8.27 -4.02 -9.72
C VAL A 152 6.83 -3.56 -9.89
N ILE A 153 6.65 -2.25 -10.09
CA ILE A 153 5.40 -1.62 -10.51
C ILE A 153 5.71 -0.76 -11.74
N SER A 154 5.13 -1.11 -12.88
CA SER A 154 5.49 -0.51 -14.15
C SER A 154 5.07 0.96 -14.27
N GLY A 155 5.92 1.77 -14.89
CA GLY A 155 5.63 3.16 -15.25
C GLY A 155 5.12 3.32 -16.67
N LYS A 156 4.78 2.22 -17.37
CA LYS A 156 4.24 2.28 -18.74
C LYS A 156 2.89 2.99 -18.79
N MET A 157 2.58 3.58 -19.92
CA MET A 157 1.24 4.12 -20.17
C MET A 157 0.17 3.02 -20.04
N ASN A 158 -0.89 3.36 -19.33
CA ASN A 158 -2.07 2.53 -19.09
C ASN A 158 -3.37 3.33 -19.30
N ASP A 159 -4.53 2.70 -19.12
CA ASP A 159 -5.82 3.36 -19.25
C ASP A 159 -6.37 3.93 -17.91
N GLY A 160 -5.64 3.75 -16.81
CA GLY A 160 -5.99 4.24 -15.48
C GLY A 160 -7.16 3.48 -14.82
N LYS A 161 -7.59 2.35 -15.39
CA LYS A 161 -8.72 1.55 -14.90
C LYS A 161 -8.21 0.32 -14.17
N TYR A 162 -8.70 0.06 -12.96
CA TYR A 162 -8.09 -0.95 -12.09
C TYR A 162 -8.32 -2.40 -12.58
N ASP A 163 -9.41 -2.73 -13.28
CA ASP A 163 -9.67 -4.12 -13.70
C ASP A 163 -9.24 -4.46 -15.14
N THR A 164 -8.53 -3.58 -15.83
CA THR A 164 -8.10 -3.79 -17.22
C THR A 164 -6.69 -4.38 -17.27
N GLU A 165 -6.45 -5.31 -18.21
CA GLU A 165 -5.12 -5.92 -18.40
C GLU A 165 -4.03 -4.87 -18.68
N SER A 166 -4.38 -3.76 -19.30
CA SER A 166 -3.48 -2.63 -19.59
C SER A 166 -2.92 -1.95 -18.34
N SER A 167 -3.61 -2.07 -17.19
CA SER A 167 -3.27 -1.37 -15.95
C SER A 167 -2.74 -2.28 -14.85
N LYS A 168 -2.91 -3.61 -14.94
CA LYS A 168 -2.54 -4.54 -13.85
C LYS A 168 -1.06 -4.58 -13.51
N ASN A 169 -0.20 -4.18 -14.44
CA ASN A 169 1.23 -4.05 -14.20
C ASN A 169 1.63 -2.69 -13.61
N ASN A 170 0.71 -1.71 -13.59
CA ASN A 170 0.94 -0.35 -13.14
C ASN A 170 0.52 -0.09 -11.70
N TYR A 171 -0.05 -1.07 -11.02
CA TYR A 171 -0.37 -0.92 -9.61
C TYR A 171 -0.15 -2.20 -8.84
N ALA A 172 0.18 -2.04 -7.56
CA ALA A 172 0.11 -3.11 -6.58
C ALA A 172 -1.19 -3.01 -5.80
N LYS A 173 -1.88 -4.14 -5.61
CA LYS A 173 -3.05 -4.26 -4.74
C LYS A 173 -2.61 -4.82 -3.40
N ILE A 174 -2.83 -4.06 -2.34
CA ILE A 174 -2.42 -4.43 -0.99
C ILE A 174 -3.64 -4.43 -0.08
N LYS A 175 -3.79 -5.47 0.72
CA LYS A 175 -4.73 -5.49 1.84
C LYS A 175 -4.00 -5.22 3.12
N LEU A 176 -4.41 -4.20 3.83
CA LEU A 176 -3.91 -3.91 5.17
C LEU A 176 -5.00 -4.24 6.18
N GLN A 177 -4.59 -4.84 7.28
CA GLN A 177 -5.46 -5.13 8.42
C GLN A 177 -4.71 -4.89 9.71
N MET A 178 -5.44 -4.53 10.76
CA MET A 178 -4.90 -4.35 12.10
C MET A 178 -5.32 -5.51 13.00
N LYS A 179 -4.33 -6.14 13.63
CA LYS A 179 -4.52 -7.11 14.70
C LYS A 179 -4.15 -6.46 16.02
N VAL A 180 -5.13 -5.81 16.65
CA VAL A 180 -4.97 -5.16 17.96
C VAL A 180 -4.85 -6.25 19.04
N PRO A 181 -3.78 -6.27 19.84
CA PRO A 181 -3.64 -7.24 20.91
C PRO A 181 -4.65 -6.97 22.04
N ALA A 182 -5.05 -8.01 22.76
CA ALA A 182 -6.08 -7.92 23.81
C ALA A 182 -5.70 -7.05 25.02
N HIS A 183 -4.43 -6.67 25.14
CA HIS A 183 -3.92 -5.79 26.20
C HIS A 183 -3.72 -4.34 25.73
N ALA A 184 -4.09 -4.01 24.49
CA ALA A 184 -4.03 -2.64 24.00
C ALA A 184 -5.10 -1.79 24.69
N ASP A 185 -4.69 -0.64 25.20
CA ASP A 185 -5.62 0.38 25.69
C ASP A 185 -6.40 0.99 24.51
N ALA A 186 -7.67 1.34 24.75
CA ALA A 186 -8.49 2.03 23.75
C ALA A 186 -7.95 3.46 23.55
N GLN A 187 -7.35 3.72 22.38
CA GLN A 187 -6.81 5.03 22.02
C GLN A 187 -6.83 5.25 20.51
N ASP A 188 -6.86 6.51 20.08
CA ASP A 188 -6.69 6.89 18.68
C ASP A 188 -5.25 6.57 18.23
N ASN A 189 -5.10 5.60 17.33
CA ASN A 189 -3.81 5.25 16.76
C ASN A 189 -3.68 5.86 15.37
N LYS A 190 -2.78 6.84 15.21
CA LYS A 190 -2.42 7.42 13.90
C LYS A 190 -1.04 6.92 13.48
N PHE A 191 -0.94 6.37 12.28
CA PHE A 191 0.33 5.91 11.72
C PHE A 191 0.36 6.16 10.20
N ILE A 192 1.57 6.20 9.65
CA ILE A 192 1.76 6.46 8.22
C ILE A 192 2.20 5.16 7.55
N VAL A 193 1.46 4.77 6.51
CA VAL A 193 1.87 3.68 5.63
C VAL A 193 2.85 4.25 4.60
N ARG A 194 4.04 3.64 4.48
CA ARG A 194 5.07 4.09 3.54
C ARG A 194 5.34 3.06 2.49
N ILE A 195 5.57 3.55 1.27
CA ILE A 195 6.20 2.78 0.20
C ILE A 195 7.48 3.47 -0.22
N TYR A 196 8.52 2.66 -0.36
CA TYR A 196 9.80 3.06 -0.89
C TYR A 196 10.19 2.14 -2.02
N TYR A 197 10.94 2.71 -2.96
CA TYR A 197 11.28 2.10 -4.22
C TYR A 197 12.56 2.73 -4.76
N ASN A 198 13.20 2.02 -5.66
CA ASN A 198 14.33 2.46 -6.46
C ASN A 198 13.87 2.82 -7.89
N ILE A 199 14.67 3.63 -8.57
CA ILE A 199 14.47 4.05 -9.98
C ILE A 199 15.67 3.59 -10.80
#